data_AF-A0A830CKP0-F1
#
_entry.id   AF-A0A830CKP0-F1
#
_cell.length_a   1.000
_cell.length_b   1.000
_cell.length_c   1.000
_cell.angle_alpha   90.00
_cell.angle_beta   90.00
_cell.angle_gamma   90.00
#
_symmetry.space_group_name_H-M   'P 1'
#
loop_
_entity.id
_entity.type
_entity.pdbx_description
1 polymer ?
#
loop_
_entity_poly.entity_id
_entity_poly.type
_entity_poly.pdbx_seq_one_letter_code
_entity_poly.pdbx_strand_id
1 'polypeptide(L)'
;MIYLKQLININANPIKFKGNVISLNQQIRNFETVSLPDLKQQLGEKSTKIVSDEFLFAVWSGGNDYSFNYFVSLVNSNISIKAFTANLTTTLSNQLKRLYNSGARKFVLMEINPNGCSPMATARVPMNNGCVESLNTAAQMFNVQLKSLVDDIRPQMPGSNLVFVNAYKFIIDIIRFPRLRGFCNANRTCCEVTPIRQGGTGVLCR
;
A
#
# COMPACT_ATOMS: atom_id res chain seq x y z
N MET A 1 -2.52 6.93 16.20
CA MET A 1 -1.99 6.56 14.87
C MET A 1 -3.16 6.16 13.98
N ILE A 2 -3.39 6.86 12.88
CA ILE A 2 -4.40 6.50 11.87
C ILE A 2 -3.68 5.71 10.78
N TYR A 3 -4.04 4.44 10.64
CA TYR A 3 -3.42 3.54 9.68
C TYR A 3 -4.34 3.35 8.48
N LEU A 4 -3.85 3.74 7.31
CA LEU A 4 -4.56 3.64 6.04
C LEU A 4 -3.83 2.67 5.13
N LYS A 5 -4.43 1.50 4.89
CA LYS A 5 -3.90 0.47 4.00
C LYS A 5 -4.98 -0.04 3.07
N GLN A 6 -4.88 0.24 1.77
CA GLN A 6 -5.62 -0.46 0.70
C GLN A 6 -5.20 -0.03 -0.70
N LEU A 7 -6.04 -0.34 -1.69
CA LEU A 7 -6.03 0.08 -3.08
C LEU A 7 -6.21 1.59 -3.21
N ILE A 8 -5.50 2.17 -4.16
CA ILE A 8 -5.72 3.52 -4.65
C ILE A 8 -6.79 3.40 -5.72
N ASN A 9 -8.01 3.87 -5.44
CA ASN A 9 -9.12 3.67 -6.36
C ASN A 9 -8.93 4.52 -7.64
N ILE A 10 -8.53 3.87 -8.74
CA ILE A 10 -8.42 4.45 -10.08
C ILE A 10 -9.57 4.00 -10.99
N ASN A 11 -10.83 4.04 -10.55
CA ASN A 11 -12.00 3.56 -11.31
C ASN A 11 -12.04 2.04 -11.57
N ALA A 12 -11.24 1.24 -10.85
CA ALA A 12 -11.31 -0.21 -10.95
C ALA A 12 -12.22 -0.78 -9.86
N ASN A 13 -13.27 -1.50 -10.26
CA ASN A 13 -13.90 -2.48 -9.38
C ASN A 13 -12.85 -3.55 -9.09
N PRO A 14 -12.36 -3.71 -7.84
CA PRO A 14 -11.41 -4.76 -7.54
C PRO A 14 -12.03 -6.11 -7.88
N ILE A 15 -11.23 -7.00 -8.47
CA ILE A 15 -11.60 -8.41 -8.59
C ILE A 15 -11.89 -8.89 -7.17
N LYS A 16 -13.13 -9.31 -6.91
CA LYS A 16 -13.58 -9.79 -5.59
C LYS A 16 -12.91 -11.14 -5.28
N PHE A 17 -11.65 -11.12 -4.88
CA PHE A 17 -11.04 -12.22 -4.13
C PHE A 17 -11.73 -12.27 -2.76
N LYS A 18 -12.81 -13.06 -2.64
CA LYS A 18 -13.63 -13.32 -1.43
C LYS A 18 -13.30 -12.43 -0.21
N GLY A 19 -13.77 -11.18 -0.23
CA GLY A 19 -13.60 -10.21 0.85
C GLY A 19 -13.94 -8.78 0.38
N ASN A 20 -14.60 -7.99 1.23
CA ASN A 20 -14.86 -6.58 0.96
C ASN A 20 -13.60 -5.76 1.24
N VAL A 21 -13.03 -5.18 0.20
CA VAL A 21 -11.82 -4.37 0.26
C VAL A 21 -12.18 -2.88 0.30
N ILE A 22 -11.91 -2.19 1.42
CA ILE A 22 -12.25 -0.77 1.60
C ILE A 22 -11.16 0.12 0.98
N SER A 23 -11.39 0.65 -0.23
CA SER A 23 -10.42 1.53 -0.91
C SER A 23 -9.92 2.69 -0.05
N LEU A 24 -8.72 3.20 -0.34
CA LEU A 24 -8.14 4.35 0.39
C LEU A 24 -9.07 5.57 0.35
N ASN A 25 -9.76 5.82 -0.77
CA ASN A 25 -10.79 6.86 -0.87
C ASN A 25 -11.92 6.66 0.14
N GLN A 26 -12.37 5.42 0.34
CA GLN A 26 -13.40 5.12 1.33
C GLN A 26 -12.87 5.24 2.76
N GLN A 27 -11.62 4.86 3.02
CA GLN A 27 -11.02 5.04 4.34
C GLN A 27 -10.89 6.53 4.70
N ILE A 28 -10.47 7.37 3.74
CA ILE A 28 -10.43 8.83 3.90
C ILE A 28 -11.82 9.39 4.14
N ARG A 29 -12.83 8.97 3.36
CA ARG A 29 -14.23 9.38 3.61
C ARG A 29 -14.70 8.99 5.01
N ASN A 30 -14.46 7.75 5.43
CA ASN A 30 -14.83 7.29 6.77
C ASN A 30 -14.15 8.14 7.86
N PHE A 31 -12.88 8.51 7.66
CA PHE A 31 -12.20 9.44 8.56
C PHE A 31 -12.87 10.82 8.56
N GLU A 32 -13.15 11.41 7.40
CA GLU A 32 -13.77 12.72 7.27
C GLU A 32 -15.19 12.78 7.86
N THR A 33 -16.00 11.73 7.68
CA THR A 33 -17.43 11.74 8.00
C THR A 33 -17.79 11.07 9.32
N VAL A 34 -16.90 10.25 9.88
CA VAL A 34 -17.16 9.53 11.15
C VAL A 34 -16.11 9.91 12.18
N SER A 35 -14.85 9.54 11.95
CA SER A 35 -13.82 9.69 12.99
C SER A 35 -13.53 11.15 13.33
N LEU A 36 -13.49 12.03 12.33
CA LEU A 36 -13.18 13.44 12.55
C LEU A 36 -14.30 14.16 13.33
N PRO A 37 -15.60 14.01 12.99
CA PRO A 37 -16.70 14.50 13.83
C PRO A 37 -16.67 13.96 15.27
N ASP A 38 -16.43 12.66 15.46
CA ASP A 38 -16.38 12.06 16.80
C ASP A 38 -15.24 12.66 17.64
N LEU A 39 -14.06 12.85 17.03
CA LEU A 39 -12.94 13.54 17.66
C LEU A 39 -13.28 15.00 18.00
N LYS A 40 -13.99 15.70 17.11
CA LYS A 40 -14.47 17.07 17.36
C LYS A 40 -15.43 17.12 18.54
N GLN A 41 -16.34 16.16 18.66
CA GLN A 41 -17.28 16.09 19.78
C GLN A 41 -16.57 15.83 21.11
N GLN A 42 -15.60 14.91 21.12
CA GLN A 42 -14.87 14.55 22.34
C GLN A 42 -13.91 15.66 22.81
N LEU A 43 -13.36 16.45 21.88
CA LEU A 43 -12.25 17.38 22.15
C LEU A 43 -12.64 18.87 22.03
N GLY A 44 -13.85 19.17 21.53
CA GLY A 44 -14.32 20.54 21.29
C GLY A 44 -13.50 21.30 20.24
N GLU A 45 -13.39 22.62 20.41
CA GLU A 45 -12.68 23.53 19.48
C GLU A 45 -11.18 23.20 19.30
N LYS A 46 -10.57 22.42 20.19
CA LYS A 46 -9.15 22.03 20.12
C LYS A 46 -8.86 20.93 19.09
N SER A 47 -9.90 20.28 18.57
CA SER A 47 -9.82 19.10 17.71
C SER A 47 -8.93 19.25 16.46
N THR A 48 -9.02 20.36 15.72
CA THR A 48 -8.17 20.58 14.52
C THR A 48 -6.68 20.68 14.87
N LYS A 49 -6.36 21.31 16.00
CA LYS A 49 -4.99 21.43 16.50
C LYS A 49 -4.48 20.08 17.03
N ILE A 50 -5.35 19.28 17.65
CA ILE A 50 -4.98 17.94 18.12
C ILE A 50 -4.75 17.00 16.92
N VAL A 51 -5.56 17.07 15.86
CA VAL A 51 -5.34 16.26 14.64
C VAL A 51 -3.98 16.57 13.99
N SER A 52 -3.58 17.84 13.94
CA SER A 52 -2.25 18.21 13.45
C SER A 52 -1.12 17.78 14.37
N ASP A 53 -1.31 17.92 15.68
CA ASP A 53 -0.21 17.85 16.66
C ASP A 53 -0.03 16.44 17.25
N GLU A 54 -1.07 15.62 17.32
CA GLU A 54 -1.04 14.32 18.01
C GLU A 54 -1.18 13.11 17.07
N PHE A 55 -1.82 13.28 15.92
CA PHE A 55 -2.10 12.15 15.03
C PHE A 55 -1.03 11.97 13.95
N LEU A 56 -0.58 10.72 13.83
CA LEU A 56 0.27 10.22 12.74
C LEU A 56 -0.58 9.46 11.73
N PHE A 57 -0.51 9.85 10.46
CA PHE A 57 -1.18 9.20 9.34
C PHE A 57 -0.20 8.27 8.62
N ALA A 58 -0.31 6.98 8.88
CA ALA A 58 0.49 5.96 8.20
C ALA A 58 -0.25 5.46 6.97
N VAL A 59 0.31 5.71 5.78
CA VAL A 59 -0.28 5.35 4.49
C VAL A 59 0.56 4.28 3.82
N TRP A 60 -0.04 3.11 3.57
CA TRP A 60 0.58 2.03 2.82
C TRP A 60 -0.34 1.53 1.72
N SER A 61 -0.02 1.86 0.48
CA SER A 61 -0.95 1.70 -0.64
C SER A 61 -0.20 1.36 -1.93
N GLY A 62 -0.92 0.96 -3.00
CA GLY A 62 -0.34 0.59 -4.30
C GLY A 62 -0.05 -0.90 -4.48
N GLY A 63 0.33 -1.63 -3.43
CA GLY A 63 0.72 -3.05 -3.56
C GLY A 63 -0.39 -3.97 -4.08
N ASN A 64 -1.63 -3.72 -3.65
CA ASN A 64 -2.81 -4.47 -4.11
C ASN A 64 -3.21 -4.08 -5.54
N ASP A 65 -2.93 -2.84 -5.95
CA ASP A 65 -3.26 -2.31 -7.28
C ASP A 65 -2.47 -3.03 -8.37
N TYR A 66 -1.22 -3.42 -8.06
CA TYR A 66 -0.46 -4.32 -8.93
C TYR A 66 -0.91 -5.78 -8.80
N SER A 67 -0.92 -6.31 -7.57
CA SER A 67 -1.02 -7.76 -7.32
C SER A 67 -2.41 -8.36 -7.60
N PHE A 68 -3.47 -7.55 -7.45
CA PHE A 68 -4.86 -8.00 -7.55
C PHE A 68 -5.68 -7.25 -8.60
N ASN A 69 -5.07 -6.30 -9.32
CA ASN A 69 -5.75 -5.56 -10.38
C ASN A 69 -4.91 -5.52 -11.67
N TYR A 70 -3.78 -4.80 -11.74
CA TYR A 70 -3.00 -4.67 -12.97
C TYR A 70 -2.57 -6.01 -13.57
N PHE A 71 -1.97 -6.90 -12.77
CA PHE A 71 -1.45 -8.19 -13.25
C PHE A 71 -2.48 -9.32 -13.30
N VAL A 72 -3.73 -9.07 -12.89
CA VAL A 72 -4.80 -10.10 -12.87
C VAL A 72 -5.94 -9.76 -13.84
N SER A 73 -6.23 -8.47 -14.06
CA SER A 73 -7.34 -8.02 -14.89
C SER A 73 -6.94 -7.95 -16.36
N LEU A 74 -7.68 -8.65 -17.22
CA LEU A 74 -7.57 -8.53 -18.68
C LEU A 74 -7.91 -7.11 -19.17
N VAL A 75 -8.67 -6.32 -18.40
CA VAL A 75 -9.05 -4.94 -18.76
C VAL A 75 -7.82 -4.00 -18.78
N ASN A 76 -6.79 -4.32 -17.99
CA ASN A 76 -5.56 -3.52 -17.95
C ASN A 76 -4.57 -3.89 -19.07
N SER A 77 -4.89 -4.85 -19.96
CA SER A 77 -3.99 -5.28 -21.04
C SER A 77 -3.60 -4.16 -22.00
N ASN A 78 -4.42 -3.11 -22.09
CA ASN A 78 -4.22 -1.98 -23.01
C ASN A 78 -3.57 -0.76 -22.33
N ILE A 79 -3.34 -0.79 -21.01
CA ILE A 79 -2.71 0.32 -20.28
C ILE A 79 -1.27 -0.07 -19.96
N SER A 80 -0.30 0.74 -20.39
CA SER A 80 1.09 0.51 -20.02
C SER A 80 1.29 0.64 -18.50
N ILE A 81 2.21 -0.15 -17.94
CA ILE A 81 2.52 -0.10 -16.51
C ILE A 81 2.96 1.29 -16.05
N LYS A 82 3.63 2.04 -16.93
CA LYS A 82 4.04 3.42 -16.68
C LYS A 82 2.83 4.35 -16.53
N ALA A 83 1.87 4.26 -17.45
CA ALA A 83 0.64 5.05 -17.39
C ALA A 83 -0.22 4.68 -16.17
N PHE A 84 -0.33 3.38 -15.87
CA PHE A 84 -1.01 2.91 -14.67
C PHE A 84 -0.37 3.44 -13.38
N THR A 85 0.96 3.37 -13.28
CA THR A 85 1.71 3.86 -12.12
C THR A 85 1.58 5.37 -11.94
N ALA A 86 1.66 6.15 -13.03
CA ALA A 86 1.45 7.60 -13.00
C ALA A 86 0.05 7.97 -12.51
N ASN A 87 -0.96 7.19 -12.89
CA ASN A 87 -2.33 7.42 -12.43
C ASN A 87 -2.50 7.06 -10.94
N LEU A 88 -1.84 5.99 -10.48
CA LEU A 88 -1.82 5.62 -9.04
C LEU A 88 -1.21 6.74 -8.20
N THR A 89 -0.04 7.25 -8.60
CA THR A 89 0.69 8.27 -7.85
C THR A 89 -0.04 9.62 -7.89
N THR A 90 -0.64 9.98 -9.03
CA THR A 90 -1.51 11.17 -9.13
C THR A 90 -2.72 11.06 -8.22
N THR A 91 -3.37 9.89 -8.17
CA THR A 91 -4.52 9.67 -7.29
C THR A 91 -4.12 9.74 -5.82
N LEU A 92 -2.97 9.14 -5.45
CA LEU A 92 -2.43 9.23 -4.09
C LEU A 92 -2.08 10.68 -3.71
N SER A 93 -1.53 11.47 -4.63
CA SER A 93 -1.27 12.90 -4.43
C SER A 93 -2.52 13.63 -3.93
N ASN A 94 -3.63 13.45 -4.64
CA ASN A 94 -4.90 14.08 -4.32
C ASN A 94 -5.44 13.60 -2.97
N GLN A 95 -5.30 12.30 -2.67
CA GLN A 95 -5.71 11.72 -1.39
C GLN A 95 -4.91 12.28 -0.20
N LEU A 96 -3.59 12.45 -0.35
CA LEU A 96 -2.74 13.05 0.68
C LEU A 96 -3.10 14.52 0.91
N LYS A 97 -3.30 15.30 -0.15
CA LYS A 97 -3.76 16.70 -0.06
C LYS A 97 -5.12 16.78 0.62
N ARG A 98 -6.01 15.83 0.37
CA ARG A 98 -7.33 15.78 0.98
C ARG A 98 -7.25 15.54 2.49
N LEU A 99 -6.43 14.57 2.93
CA LEU A 99 -6.14 14.35 4.35
C LEU A 99 -5.50 15.60 5.00
N TYR A 100 -4.57 16.26 4.30
CA TYR A 100 -3.97 17.51 4.75
C TYR A 100 -5.02 18.61 4.95
N ASN A 101 -5.95 18.76 4.02
CA ASN A 101 -7.07 19.70 4.14
C ASN A 101 -8.01 19.36 5.30
N SER A 102 -8.07 18.09 5.71
CA SER A 102 -8.79 17.64 6.93
C SER A 102 -8.00 17.85 8.23
N GLY A 103 -6.82 18.46 8.19
CA GLY A 103 -6.00 18.78 9.36
C GLY A 103 -4.79 17.87 9.59
N ALA A 104 -4.59 16.84 8.77
CA ALA A 104 -3.43 15.96 8.90
C ALA A 104 -2.12 16.72 8.63
N ARG A 105 -1.12 16.57 9.51
CA ARG A 105 0.20 17.19 9.33
C ARG A 105 1.37 16.20 9.39
N LYS A 106 1.22 15.04 10.03
CA LYS A 106 2.30 14.05 10.17
C LYS A 106 1.98 12.81 9.35
N PHE A 107 2.74 12.56 8.30
CA PHE A 107 2.53 11.44 7.37
C PHE A 107 3.72 10.48 7.38
N VAL A 108 3.43 9.19 7.48
CA VAL A 108 4.38 8.10 7.20
C VAL A 108 3.92 7.40 5.93
N LEU A 109 4.69 7.53 4.86
CA LEU A 109 4.40 6.86 3.60
C LEU A 109 5.28 5.61 3.49
N MET A 110 4.64 4.45 3.35
CA MET A 110 5.35 3.18 3.22
C MET A 110 5.52 2.81 1.74
N GLU A 111 6.74 2.51 1.35
CA GLU A 111 7.03 1.91 0.05
C GLU A 111 6.29 0.57 -0.12
N ILE A 112 5.98 0.22 -1.36
CA ILE A 112 5.52 -1.13 -1.70
C ILE A 112 6.69 -2.09 -1.45
N ASN A 113 6.43 -3.15 -0.68
CA ASN A 113 7.35 -4.26 -0.42
C ASN A 113 7.59 -5.10 -1.70
N PRO A 114 8.60 -5.98 -1.77
CA PRO A 114 8.81 -6.88 -2.91
C PRO A 114 7.69 -7.93 -3.02
N ASN A 115 6.53 -7.53 -3.53
CA ASN A 115 5.32 -8.37 -3.61
C ASN A 115 5.52 -9.62 -4.46
N GLY A 116 6.41 -9.56 -5.47
CA GLY A 116 6.76 -10.72 -6.28
C GLY A 116 7.44 -11.83 -5.48
N CYS A 117 8.02 -11.52 -4.31
CA CYS A 117 8.62 -12.50 -3.41
C CYS A 117 7.62 -13.08 -2.40
N SER A 118 6.36 -12.65 -2.42
CA SER A 118 5.35 -13.18 -1.50
C SER A 118 5.01 -14.63 -1.85
N PRO A 119 4.68 -15.48 -0.85
CA PRO A 119 4.25 -16.86 -1.11
C PRO A 119 3.08 -16.97 -2.09
N MET A 120 2.15 -16.02 -2.04
CA MET A 120 1.03 -15.94 -2.97
C MET A 120 1.47 -15.68 -4.41
N ALA A 121 2.46 -14.81 -4.62
CA ALA A 121 2.97 -14.53 -5.95
C ALA A 121 3.77 -15.71 -6.51
N THR A 122 4.62 -16.35 -5.70
CA THR A 122 5.45 -17.48 -6.14
C THR A 122 4.62 -18.74 -6.41
N ALA A 123 3.57 -18.99 -5.64
CA ALA A 123 2.64 -20.11 -5.86
C ALA A 123 1.86 -20.05 -7.19
N ARG A 124 1.82 -18.88 -7.84
CA ARG A 124 1.18 -18.66 -9.15
C ARG A 124 2.09 -18.94 -10.34
N VAL A 125 3.40 -19.09 -10.13
CA VAL A 125 4.37 -19.29 -11.21
C VAL A 125 4.68 -20.79 -11.40
N PRO A 126 4.69 -21.31 -12.64
CA PRO A 126 4.94 -22.73 -12.90
C PRO A 126 6.33 -23.21 -12.48
N MET A 127 7.35 -22.36 -12.55
CA MET A 127 8.74 -22.68 -12.20
C MET A 127 9.11 -22.06 -10.84
N ASN A 128 9.31 -22.90 -9.84
CA ASN A 128 9.14 -22.58 -8.42
C ASN A 128 10.38 -22.00 -7.71
N ASN A 129 11.20 -21.19 -8.38
CA ASN A 129 12.56 -20.90 -7.89
C ASN A 129 12.88 -19.42 -7.63
N GLY A 130 11.91 -18.50 -7.70
CA GLY A 130 12.23 -17.09 -7.49
C GLY A 130 11.03 -16.16 -7.34
N CYS A 131 11.35 -14.90 -7.05
CA CYS A 131 10.37 -13.84 -7.02
C CYS A 131 9.83 -13.55 -8.42
N VAL A 132 8.58 -13.06 -8.50
CA VAL A 132 7.99 -12.58 -9.75
C VAL A 132 8.57 -11.21 -10.09
N GLU A 133 9.55 -11.17 -10.99
CA GLU A 133 10.31 -9.95 -11.31
C GLU A 133 9.45 -8.81 -11.89
N SER A 134 8.41 -9.13 -12.66
CA SER A 134 7.49 -8.12 -13.20
C SER A 134 6.75 -7.36 -12.09
N LEU A 135 6.31 -8.06 -11.04
CA LEU A 135 5.69 -7.45 -9.86
C LEU A 135 6.68 -6.61 -9.06
N ASN A 136 7.93 -7.09 -8.90
CA ASN A 136 8.97 -6.36 -8.18
C ASN A 136 9.40 -5.08 -8.91
N THR A 137 9.52 -5.15 -10.24
CA THR A 137 9.83 -4.00 -11.10
C THR A 137 8.73 -2.94 -10.99
N ALA A 138 7.47 -3.37 -11.01
CA ALA A 138 6.32 -2.49 -10.83
C ALA A 138 6.34 -1.79 -9.46
N ALA A 139 6.60 -2.54 -8.39
CA ALA A 139 6.71 -2.01 -7.03
C ALA A 139 7.85 -0.98 -6.92
N GLN A 140 9.02 -1.25 -7.50
CA GLN A 140 10.14 -0.31 -7.53
C GLN A 140 9.81 0.96 -8.32
N MET A 141 9.14 0.83 -9.47
CA MET A 141 8.70 1.98 -10.28
C MET A 141 7.76 2.88 -9.47
N PHE A 142 6.80 2.31 -8.75
CA PHE A 142 5.95 3.06 -7.84
C PHE A 142 6.75 3.73 -6.73
N ASN A 143 7.68 3.02 -6.08
CA ASN A 143 8.48 3.56 -4.98
C ASN A 143 9.36 4.75 -5.40
N VAL A 144 9.88 4.73 -6.63
CA VAL A 144 10.59 5.88 -7.22
C VAL A 144 9.64 7.05 -7.42
N GLN A 145 8.48 6.83 -8.06
CA GLN A 145 7.51 7.90 -8.29
C GLN A 145 6.89 8.44 -7.00
N LEU A 146 6.74 7.61 -5.97
CA LEU A 146 6.25 8.01 -4.65
C LEU A 146 7.19 9.03 -3.99
N LYS A 147 8.52 8.89 -4.19
CA LYS A 147 9.50 9.86 -3.71
C LYS A 147 9.37 11.20 -4.44
N SER A 148 9.37 11.16 -5.78
CA SER A 148 9.16 12.36 -6.60
C SER A 148 7.86 13.08 -6.26
N LEU A 149 6.78 12.32 -6.07
CA LEU A 149 5.49 12.85 -5.67
C LEU A 149 5.56 13.66 -4.36
N VAL A 150 6.27 13.18 -3.35
CA VAL A 150 6.40 13.91 -2.08
C VAL A 150 7.19 15.18 -2.25
N ASP A 151 8.25 15.16 -3.05
CA ASP A 151 9.04 16.35 -3.35
C ASP A 151 8.16 17.41 -4.03
N ASP A 152 7.25 16.99 -4.91
CA ASP A 152 6.31 17.88 -5.61
C ASP A 152 5.20 18.47 -4.71
N ILE A 153 4.65 17.68 -3.78
CA ILE A 153 3.51 18.13 -2.94
C ILE A 153 3.94 18.81 -1.65
N ARG A 154 5.17 18.60 -1.17
CA ARG A 154 5.65 19.19 0.09
C ARG A 154 5.51 20.72 0.12
N PRO A 155 5.85 21.49 -0.94
CA PRO A 155 5.63 22.94 -0.96
C PRO A 155 4.16 23.34 -0.88
N GLN A 156 3.25 22.46 -1.28
CA GLN A 156 1.80 22.69 -1.33
C GLN A 156 1.12 22.37 0.01
N MET A 157 1.86 21.77 0.97
CA MET A 157 1.35 21.34 2.27
C MET A 157 2.21 21.93 3.40
N PRO A 158 2.24 23.27 3.56
CA PRO A 158 3.07 23.92 4.56
C PRO A 158 2.77 23.43 5.98
N GLY A 159 3.81 23.28 6.79
CA GLY A 159 3.69 22.76 8.16
C GLY A 159 3.40 21.26 8.25
N SER A 160 3.38 20.53 7.13
CA SER A 160 3.34 19.07 7.15
C SER A 160 4.75 18.46 7.18
N ASN A 161 4.85 17.28 7.77
CA ASN A 161 6.03 16.43 7.76
C ASN A 161 5.67 15.10 7.11
N LEU A 162 6.36 14.77 6.03
CA LEU A 162 6.21 13.51 5.29
C LEU A 162 7.51 12.73 5.40
N VAL A 163 7.43 11.54 5.97
CA VAL A 163 8.56 10.61 6.07
C VAL A 163 8.28 9.32 5.32
N PHE A 164 9.35 8.70 4.84
CA PHE A 164 9.26 7.44 4.10
C PHE A 164 9.77 6.27 4.93
N VAL A 165 9.10 5.14 4.78
CA VAL A 165 9.60 3.84 5.21
C VAL A 165 10.06 3.07 3.98
N ASN A 166 11.36 2.77 3.90
CA ASN A 166 11.95 1.91 2.88
C ASN A 166 11.62 0.44 3.18
N ALA A 167 10.34 0.10 3.08
CA ALA A 167 9.82 -1.22 3.33
C ALA A 167 10.36 -2.23 2.31
N TYR A 168 10.64 -1.80 1.08
CA TYR A 168 11.20 -2.66 0.06
C TYR A 168 12.56 -3.23 0.48
N LYS A 169 13.51 -2.36 0.85
CA LYS A 169 14.84 -2.79 1.32
C LYS A 169 14.73 -3.60 2.59
N PHE A 170 13.91 -3.17 3.55
CA PHE A 170 13.74 -3.88 4.81
C PHE A 170 13.34 -5.34 4.59
N ILE A 171 12.34 -5.58 3.75
CA ILE A 171 11.86 -6.94 3.45
C ILE A 171 12.89 -7.72 2.61
N ILE A 172 13.55 -7.10 1.63
CA ILE A 172 14.63 -7.77 0.87
C ILE A 172 15.79 -8.21 1.78
N ASP A 173 16.19 -7.37 2.74
CA ASP A 173 17.26 -7.71 3.67
C ASP A 173 16.86 -8.90 4.56
N ILE A 174 15.59 -9.02 4.96
CA ILE A 174 15.06 -10.20 5.67
C ILE A 174 15.10 -11.43 4.77
N ILE A 175 14.69 -11.31 3.52
CA ILE A 175 14.68 -12.44 2.57
C ILE A 175 16.10 -12.95 2.30
N ARG A 176 17.06 -12.05 2.07
CA ARG A 176 18.44 -12.40 1.74
C ARG A 176 19.26 -12.83 2.96
N PHE A 177 19.02 -12.21 4.11
CA PHE A 177 19.81 -12.42 5.32
C PHE A 177 18.93 -12.68 6.55
N PRO A 178 18.08 -13.73 6.54
CA PRO A 178 17.08 -13.94 7.58
C PRO A 178 17.72 -14.04 8.97
N ARG A 179 18.81 -14.82 9.11
CA ARG A 179 19.51 -15.00 10.39
C ARG A 179 20.09 -13.70 10.95
N LEU A 180 20.67 -12.85 10.09
CA LEU A 180 21.20 -11.54 10.49
C LEU A 180 20.09 -10.56 10.90
N ARG A 181 18.85 -10.82 10.49
CA ARG A 181 17.66 -10.05 10.84
C ARG A 181 16.79 -10.71 11.91
N GLY A 182 17.27 -11.78 12.56
CA GLY A 182 16.58 -12.47 13.66
C GLY A 182 15.53 -13.52 13.23
N PHE A 183 15.50 -13.90 11.95
CA PHE A 183 14.60 -14.91 11.39
C PHE A 183 15.31 -16.24 11.17
N CYS A 184 14.63 -17.36 11.46
CA CYS A 184 15.17 -18.70 11.23
C CYS A 184 15.37 -19.01 9.74
N ASN A 185 14.41 -18.57 8.90
CA ASN A 185 14.43 -18.69 7.45
C ASN A 185 13.48 -17.65 6.84
N ALA A 186 13.54 -17.48 5.51
CA ALA A 186 12.61 -16.64 4.75
C ALA A 186 11.91 -17.41 3.61
N ASN A 187 12.14 -18.72 3.51
CA ASN A 187 11.67 -19.55 2.40
C ASN A 187 10.60 -20.57 2.82
N ARG A 188 10.36 -20.77 4.13
CA ARG A 188 9.24 -21.57 4.63
C ARG A 188 8.09 -20.65 5.00
N THR A 189 6.93 -20.98 4.49
CA THR A 189 5.69 -20.24 4.73
C THR A 189 5.07 -20.68 6.05
N CYS A 190 4.73 -19.75 6.94
CA CYS A 190 3.96 -20.09 8.15
C CYS A 190 2.52 -20.50 7.80
N CYS A 191 1.95 -19.87 6.77
CA CYS A 191 0.67 -20.25 6.20
C CYS A 191 0.90 -20.94 4.86
N GLU A 192 0.35 -22.12 4.68
CA GLU A 192 0.47 -22.88 3.45
C GLU A 192 -0.29 -22.17 2.31
N VAL A 193 0.39 -22.02 1.18
CA VAL A 193 -0.20 -21.55 -0.06
C VAL A 193 -0.08 -22.67 -1.07
N THR A 194 -1.18 -23.39 -1.31
CA THR A 194 -1.21 -24.44 -2.32
C THR A 194 -1.02 -23.82 -3.71
N PRO A 195 -0.08 -24.31 -4.53
CA PRO A 195 0.08 -23.84 -5.90
C PRO A 195 -1.20 -23.96 -6.73
N ILE A 196 -1.45 -23.01 -7.63
CA ILE A 196 -2.64 -23.05 -8.51
C ILE A 196 -2.68 -24.36 -9.34
N ARG A 197 -1.51 -24.82 -9.80
CA ARG A 197 -1.36 -26.10 -10.54
C ARG A 197 -1.81 -27.33 -9.75
N GLN A 198 -1.94 -27.22 -8.42
CA GLN A 198 -2.40 -28.26 -7.50
C GLN A 198 -3.83 -27.98 -6.98
N GLY A 199 -4.57 -27.06 -7.61
CA GLY A 199 -5.93 -26.70 -7.21
C GLY A 199 -6.01 -25.72 -6.03
N GLY A 200 -4.91 -25.06 -5.67
CA GLY A 200 -4.88 -24.10 -4.57
C GLY A 200 -5.69 -22.83 -4.86
N THR A 201 -6.57 -22.46 -3.93
CA THR A 201 -7.45 -21.27 -4.05
C THR A 201 -7.35 -20.29 -2.88
N GLY A 202 -6.50 -20.57 -1.89
CA GLY A 202 -6.44 -19.77 -0.67
C GLY A 202 -5.14 -19.96 0.12
N VAL A 203 -5.13 -19.37 1.32
CA VAL A 203 -4.04 -19.45 2.29
C VAL A 203 -4.56 -20.18 3.52
N LEU A 204 -3.85 -21.21 3.96
CA LEU A 204 -4.18 -21.95 5.18
C LEU A 204 -3.15 -21.61 6.27
N CYS A 205 -3.56 -20.83 7.27
CA CYS A 205 -2.78 -20.59 8.48
C CYS A 205 -3.29 -21.53 9.57
N ARG A 206 -2.38 -22.26 10.23
CA ARG A 206 -2.70 -23.07 11.42
C ARG A 206 -2.40 -22.28 12.69
#